data_AF-A0A836TC13-F1
#
_entry.id   AF-A0A836TC13-F1
#
_cell.length_a   1.000
_cell.length_b   1.000
_cell.length_c   1.000
_cell.angle_alpha   90.00
_cell.angle_beta   90.00
_cell.angle_gamma   90.00
#
_symmetry.space_group_name_H-M   'P 1'
#
loop_
_entity.id
_entity.type
_entity.pdbx_description
1 polymer ?
#
loop_
_entity_poly.entity_id
_entity_poly.type
_entity_poly.pdbx_seq_one_letter_code
_entity_poly.pdbx_strand_id
1 'polypeptide(L)' 'MLSIKIRINILKKKVLIVDDSALVRRFLSRIIEGLNFEIDTAKNATEAIKKSSK' A
#
# COMPACT_ATOMS: atom_id res chain seq x y z
N MET A 1 -4.83 -36.74 -18.81
CA MET A 1 -5.19 -35.95 -17.61
C MET A 1 -4.36 -34.68 -17.62
N LEU A 2 -4.90 -33.56 -18.13
CA LEU A 2 -4.19 -32.29 -18.15
C LEU A 2 -4.66 -31.47 -16.94
N SER A 3 -3.79 -31.25 -15.96
CA SER A 3 -4.10 -30.41 -14.80
C SER A 3 -3.98 -28.94 -15.19
N ILE A 4 -5.12 -28.27 -15.39
CA ILE A 4 -5.18 -26.82 -15.53
C ILE A 4 -4.87 -26.19 -14.16
N LYS A 5 -3.71 -25.53 -14.06
CA LYS A 5 -3.38 -24.65 -12.92
C LYS A 5 -4.09 -23.31 -13.11
N ILE A 6 -5.21 -23.11 -12.42
CA ILE A 6 -5.88 -21.80 -12.35
C ILE A 6 -4.96 -20.85 -11.56
N ARG A 7 -4.47 -19.79 -12.20
CA ARG A 7 -3.78 -18.68 -11.51
C ARG A 7 -4.84 -17.68 -11.06
N ILE A 8 -5.15 -17.62 -9.76
CA ILE A 8 -5.93 -16.52 -9.19
C ILE A 8 -4.99 -15.32 -9.00
N ASN A 9 -5.24 -14.25 -9.74
CA ASN A 9 -4.54 -12.98 -9.57
C ASN A 9 -5.25 -12.15 -8.48
N ILE A 10 -4.72 -12.15 -7.26
CA ILE A 10 -5.25 -11.34 -6.16
C ILE A 10 -4.69 -9.92 -6.34
N LEU A 11 -5.52 -8.99 -6.83
CA LEU A 11 -5.16 -7.57 -6.90
C LEU A 11 -4.86 -7.05 -5.50
N LYS A 12 -3.59 -6.66 -5.26
CA LYS A 12 -3.20 -5.95 -4.04
C LYS A 12 -3.93 -4.62 -4.01
N LYS A 13 -4.60 -4.34 -2.90
CA LYS A 13 -5.24 -3.04 -2.69
C LYS A 13 -4.15 -2.01 -2.39
N LYS A 14 -4.25 -0.81 -2.94
CA LYS A 14 -3.28 0.27 -2.68
C LYS A 14 -3.73 1.09 -1.48
N VAL A 15 -2.80 1.45 -0.60
CA VAL A 15 -3.03 2.28 0.60
C VAL A 15 -2.01 3.41 0.60
N LEU A 16 -2.48 4.64 0.87
CA LEU A 16 -1.64 5.83 1.04
C LEU A 16 -1.73 6.30 2.49
N ILE A 17 -0.60 6.29 3.20
CA ILE A 17 -0.51 6.81 4.57
C ILE A 17 -0.02 8.26 4.52
N VAL A 18 -0.77 9.19 5.11
CA VAL A 18 -0.42 10.61 5.14
C VAL A 18 -0.31 11.07 6.59
N ASP A 19 0.90 11.41 7.01
CA ASP A 19 1.21 11.89 8.36
C ASP A 19 2.53 12.66 8.31
N ASP A 20 2.71 13.72 9.10
CA ASP A 20 3.93 14.52 9.12
C ASP A 20 5.05 13.87 9.94
N SER A 21 4.70 13.05 10.94
CA SER A 21 5.63 12.31 11.78
C SER A 21 6.21 11.09 11.06
N ALA A 22 7.53 11.10 10.89
CA ALA A 22 8.24 9.95 10.32
C ALA A 22 8.10 8.68 11.18
N LEU A 23 7.95 8.82 12.49
CA LEU A 23 7.76 7.70 13.40
C LEU A 23 6.38 7.06 13.18
N VAL A 24 5.32 7.87 13.09
CA VAL A 24 3.95 7.39 12.86
C VAL A 24 3.86 6.68 11.51
N ARG A 25 4.39 7.28 10.43
CA ARG A 25 4.42 6.64 9.10
C ARG A 25 5.09 5.26 9.14
N ARG A 26 6.25 5.13 9.81
CA ARG A 26 6.97 3.85 9.94
C ARG A 26 6.18 2.80 10.73
N PHE A 27 5.55 3.20 11.84
CA PHE A 27 4.73 2.30 12.64
C PHE A 27 3.50 1.82 11.87
N LEU A 28 2.78 2.74 11.23
CA LEU A 28 1.63 2.41 10.40
C LEU A 28 2.04 1.46 9.28
N SER A 29 3.07 1.78 8.47
CA SER A 29 3.54 0.88 7.41
C SER A 29 3.82 -0.54 7.91
N ARG A 30 4.49 -0.70 9.05
CA ARG A 30 4.76 -2.03 9.64
C ARG A 30 3.51 -2.78 10.06
N ILE A 31 2.49 -2.09 10.59
CA ILE A 31 1.22 -2.72 10.99
C ILE A 31 0.48 -3.27 9.76
N ILE A 32 0.55 -2.56 8.62
CA ILE A 32 -0.16 -2.93 7.38
C ILE A 32 0.68 -3.78 6.41
N GLU A 33 2.00 -3.89 6.60
CA GLU A 33 2.90 -4.73 5.77
C GLU A 33 2.51 -6.22 5.78
N GLY A 34 1.89 -6.69 6.87
CA GLY A 34 1.36 -8.07 6.97
C GLY A 34 0.07 -8.32 6.20
N LEU A 35 -0.54 -7.26 5.66
CA LEU A 35 -1.75 -7.33 4.88
C LEU A 35 -1.37 -7.22 3.38
N ASN A 36 -2.13 -7.87 2.49
CA ASN A 36 -1.82 -7.93 1.05
C ASN A 36 -2.09 -6.60 0.31
N PHE A 37 -1.55 -5.51 0.84
CA PHE A 37 -1.64 -4.16 0.31
C PHE A 37 -0.30 -3.73 -0.32
N GLU A 38 -0.40 -2.78 -1.23
CA GLU A 38 0.72 -1.98 -1.73
C GLU A 38 0.68 -0.63 -1.00
N ILE A 39 1.72 -0.31 -0.25
CA ILE A 39 1.74 0.84 0.67
C ILE A 39 2.58 1.96 0.07
N ASP A 40 1.95 3.12 -0.09
CA ASP A 40 2.62 4.39 -0.31
C ASP A 40 2.52 5.25 0.96
N THR A 41 3.46 6.18 1.13
CA THR A 41 3.46 7.13 2.25
C THR A 41 3.66 8.55 1.75
N ALA A 42 3.15 9.56 2.44
CA ALA A 42 3.39 10.96 2.14
C ALA A 42 3.61 11.75 3.43
N LYS A 43 4.58 12.66 3.42
CA LYS A 43 4.92 13.47 4.61
C LYS A 43 4.11 14.76 4.73
N ASN A 44 3.33 15.10 3.70
CA ASN A 44 2.52 16.32 3.65
C ASN A 44 1.42 16.19 2.58
N ALA A 45 0.50 17.16 2.58
CA ALA A 45 -0.62 17.22 1.65
C ALA A 45 -0.17 17.27 0.18
N THR A 46 0.86 18.04 -0.14
CA THR A 46 1.36 18.18 -1.52
C THR A 46 1.85 16.84 -2.08
N GLU A 47 2.62 16.08 -1.30
CA GLU A 47 3.07 14.74 -1.67
C GLU A 47 1.90 13.75 -1.75
N ALA A 48 0.94 13.85 -0.83
CA ALA A 48 -0.24 12.99 -0.80
C ALA A 48 -1.10 13.16 -2.06
N ILE A 49 -1.41 14.41 -2.43
CA ILE A 49 -2.20 14.73 -3.62
C ILE A 49 -1.51 14.16 -4.87
N LYS A 50 -0.19 14.40 -5.02
CA LYS A 50 0.60 13.90 -6.14
C LYS A 50 0.56 12.36 -6.25
N LYS A 51 0.51 11.64 -5.12
CA LYS A 51 0.43 10.17 -5.09
C LYS A 51 -0.98 9.64 -5.30
N SER A 52 -2.01 10.37 -4.84
CA SER A 52 -3.41 9.98 -5.02
C SER A 52 -3.91 10.09 -6.46
N SER A 53 -3.29 10.94 -7.29
CA SER A 53 -3.68 11.15 -8.69
C SER A 53 -3.06 10.13 -9.66
N LYS A 54 -2.41 9.07 -9.16
CA LYS A 54 -1.66 8.08 -9.94
C LYS A 54 -2.39 6.74 -9.99
#